data_AF-A0A9Y3R9N5-F1
#
_entry.id   AF-A0A9Y3R9N5-F1
#
_cell.length_a   1.000
_cell.length_b   1.000
_cell.length_c   1.000
_cell.angle_alpha   90.00
_cell.angle_beta   90.00
_cell.angle_gamma   90.00
#
_symmetry.space_group_name_H-M   'P 1'
#
loop_
_entity.id
_entity.type
_entity.pdbx_description
1 polymer ?
#
loop_
_entity_poly.entity_id
_entity_poly.type
_entity_poly.pdbx_seq_one_letter_code
_entity_poly.pdbx_strand_id
1 'polypeptide(L)'
;MWLASRQNSCVVTRGAFVDVLVCLCGPDISILEDSEVGTLRQKTLSVLTASELVTSCNSSATFGPGSTQYLLSLARVGLSAGVEFPELWDGPQLKTKLLDHLLQCPQYEVRELALEGLLRKLEEEEEEERKRRPEWLDETTQSNLTSLALHETHPQCLAKVLQVLCVLSSSDELPWKDGARVLSLEEVLLHLLTLAQNSAHSVELHCAALTLASQLGIRLVNSDPQSLSAVACFAQWGALVCSCCSEERPAEVKLAAARVLVKCTSTLLTSPRLPLGLSTTVSLWRSLFVLLQDEDQEVRDSASDFIFNVPARLLSTDMAGVFTCPPAALDSGVGLLCRLFEMWGEVQAGILALTQWLLGEDEHSQDAAVNEASSLDDDDFLFEKGDLNLWAEPIQWVKLLHRHLGSLILTFKDTQEPGSAGLDQVNQIHTLAQSKALSSQQALDSLPALPQFCCTIEHARLTLRQQRAALALEVLDRLRQRS
;
A
#
# COMPACT_ATOMS: atom_id res chain seq x y z
N MET A 1 33.25 -32.26 -5.16
CA MET A 1 33.38 -32.19 -3.69
C MET A 1 34.61 -31.44 -3.20
N TRP A 2 35.85 -31.88 -3.47
CA TRP A 2 37.06 -31.19 -2.98
C TRP A 2 37.06 -29.68 -3.27
N LEU A 3 36.73 -29.31 -4.51
CA LEU A 3 36.67 -27.92 -5.00
C LEU A 3 35.66 -27.03 -4.25
N ALA A 4 34.54 -27.60 -3.78
CA ALA A 4 33.50 -26.87 -3.04
C ALA A 4 33.79 -26.77 -1.54
N SER A 5 34.73 -27.58 -1.02
CA SER A 5 34.99 -27.72 0.41
C SER A 5 36.04 -26.72 0.92
N ARG A 6 36.13 -26.58 2.26
CA ARG A 6 37.19 -25.81 2.95
C ARG A 6 38.62 -26.26 2.64
N GLN A 7 38.80 -27.43 2.04
CA GLN A 7 40.13 -27.90 1.62
C GLN A 7 40.69 -27.10 0.44
N ASN A 8 39.82 -26.44 -0.34
CA ASN A 8 40.22 -25.51 -1.38
C ASN A 8 40.41 -24.11 -0.78
N SER A 9 41.59 -23.50 -0.97
CA SER A 9 41.87 -22.16 -0.43
C SER A 9 41.23 -21.02 -1.21
N CYS A 10 40.78 -21.25 -2.45
CA CYS A 10 40.16 -20.26 -3.30
C CYS A 10 38.65 -20.20 -3.05
N VAL A 11 38.21 -19.16 -2.34
CA VAL A 11 36.80 -18.94 -1.98
C VAL A 11 35.89 -18.80 -3.22
N VAL A 12 36.38 -18.16 -4.29
CA VAL A 12 35.63 -18.03 -5.54
C VAL A 12 35.42 -19.39 -6.20
N THR A 13 36.46 -20.24 -6.23
CA THR A 13 36.34 -21.62 -6.74
C THR A 13 35.39 -22.43 -5.88
N ARG A 14 35.43 -22.28 -4.56
CA ARG A 14 34.45 -22.90 -3.67
C ARG A 14 33.03 -22.50 -4.03
N GLY A 15 32.76 -21.19 -4.19
CA GLY A 15 31.44 -20.67 -4.59
C GLY A 15 30.95 -21.25 -5.90
N ALA A 16 31.74 -21.13 -6.96
CA ALA A 16 31.38 -21.65 -8.28
C ALA A 16 31.06 -23.15 -8.26
N PHE A 17 31.84 -23.95 -7.52
CA PHE A 17 31.58 -25.38 -7.42
C PHE A 17 30.44 -25.73 -6.45
N VAL A 18 30.09 -24.86 -5.49
CA VAL A 18 28.84 -24.99 -4.74
C VAL A 18 27.64 -24.70 -5.65
N ASP A 19 27.70 -23.69 -6.51
CA ASP A 19 26.61 -23.42 -7.47
C ASP A 19 26.38 -24.61 -8.41
N VAL A 20 27.45 -25.26 -8.88
CA VAL A 20 27.34 -26.52 -9.62
C VAL A 20 26.64 -27.61 -8.80
N LEU A 21 26.96 -27.72 -7.50
CA LEU A 21 26.30 -28.68 -6.62
C LEU A 21 24.81 -28.35 -6.40
N VAL A 22 24.44 -27.07 -6.29
CA VAL A 22 23.03 -26.64 -6.20
C VAL A 22 22.26 -27.13 -7.42
N CYS A 23 22.79 -26.90 -8.62
CA CYS A 23 22.17 -27.38 -9.86
C CYS A 23 22.02 -28.91 -9.84
N LEU A 24 23.10 -29.65 -9.57
CA LEU A 24 23.10 -31.12 -9.60
C LEU A 24 22.24 -31.77 -8.50
N CYS A 25 22.01 -31.06 -7.39
CA CYS A 25 21.22 -31.56 -6.26
C CYS A 25 19.74 -31.13 -6.32
N GLY A 26 19.39 -30.18 -7.20
CA GLY A 26 18.04 -29.64 -7.34
C GLY A 26 17.01 -30.63 -7.91
N PRO A 27 15.73 -30.22 -8.01
CA PRO A 27 14.64 -31.06 -8.51
C PRO A 27 14.71 -31.32 -10.03
N ASP A 28 15.31 -30.42 -10.81
CA ASP A 28 15.19 -30.40 -12.27
C ASP A 28 16.23 -31.24 -13.03
N ILE A 29 17.19 -31.88 -12.33
CA ILE A 29 18.30 -32.59 -12.98
C ILE A 29 18.14 -34.11 -12.85
N SER A 30 17.86 -34.76 -13.99
CA SER A 30 17.72 -36.22 -14.14
C SER A 30 19.00 -36.94 -14.60
N ILE A 31 20.17 -36.29 -14.50
CA ILE A 31 21.42 -36.77 -15.10
C ILE A 31 22.06 -37.94 -14.32
N LEU A 32 21.70 -38.12 -13.05
CA LEU A 32 22.31 -39.08 -12.13
C LEU A 32 21.27 -40.08 -11.61
N GLU A 33 21.72 -41.28 -11.28
CA GLU A 33 20.86 -42.27 -10.61
C GLU A 33 20.46 -41.76 -9.21
N ASP A 34 19.23 -42.05 -8.77
CA ASP A 34 18.67 -41.53 -7.50
C ASP A 34 19.59 -41.75 -6.28
N SER A 35 20.28 -42.90 -6.23
CA SER A 35 21.24 -43.22 -5.16
C SER A 35 22.52 -42.38 -5.19
N GLU A 36 22.99 -41.99 -6.39
CA GLU A 36 24.16 -41.14 -6.57
C GLU A 36 23.83 -39.69 -6.20
N VAL A 37 22.64 -39.22 -6.60
CA VAL A 37 22.13 -37.89 -6.22
C VAL A 37 21.96 -37.79 -4.71
N GLY A 38 21.35 -38.79 -4.06
CA GLY A 38 21.22 -38.82 -2.61
C GLY A 38 22.57 -38.74 -1.89
N THR A 39 23.56 -39.51 -2.37
CA THR A 39 24.93 -39.45 -1.84
C THR A 39 25.58 -38.08 -2.06
N LEU A 40 25.34 -37.47 -3.22
CA LEU A 40 25.85 -36.13 -3.54
C LEU A 40 25.22 -35.07 -2.62
N ARG A 41 23.90 -35.11 -2.41
CA ARG A 41 23.17 -34.22 -1.50
C ARG A 41 23.73 -34.30 -0.07
N GLN A 42 23.94 -35.51 0.45
CA GLN A 42 24.53 -35.70 1.78
C GLN A 42 25.96 -35.12 1.87
N LYS A 43 26.78 -35.30 0.84
CA LYS A 43 28.12 -34.70 0.77
C LYS A 43 28.04 -33.17 0.66
N THR A 44 27.09 -32.62 -0.08
CA THR A 44 26.86 -31.18 -0.19
C THR A 44 26.41 -30.58 1.14
N LEU A 45 25.52 -31.24 1.88
CA LEU A 45 25.16 -30.85 3.26
C LEU A 45 26.37 -30.87 4.19
N SER A 46 27.27 -31.86 4.06
CA SER A 46 28.50 -31.88 4.85
C SER A 46 29.40 -30.66 4.57
N VAL A 47 29.45 -30.19 3.32
CA VAL A 47 30.16 -28.96 2.95
C VAL A 47 29.49 -27.75 3.60
N LEU A 48 28.15 -27.66 3.55
CA LEU A 48 27.38 -26.57 4.15
C LEU A 48 27.55 -26.51 5.68
N THR A 49 27.35 -27.62 6.38
CA THR A 49 27.47 -27.71 7.84
C THR A 49 28.88 -27.42 8.34
N ALA A 50 29.91 -27.79 7.57
CA ALA A 50 31.29 -27.48 7.87
C ALA A 50 31.69 -26.06 7.45
N SER A 51 30.80 -25.25 6.87
CA SER A 51 31.13 -23.95 6.28
C SER A 51 31.01 -22.79 7.26
N GLU A 52 31.53 -21.64 6.82
CA GLU A 52 31.59 -20.38 7.56
C GLU A 52 30.19 -19.83 7.85
N LEU A 53 29.20 -20.21 7.03
CA LEU A 53 27.80 -19.85 7.21
C LEU A 53 27.20 -20.49 8.47
N VAL A 54 27.63 -21.71 8.82
CA VAL A 54 27.09 -22.47 9.97
C VAL A 54 28.00 -22.37 11.18
N THR A 55 29.33 -22.41 11.00
CA THR A 55 30.27 -22.54 12.13
C THR A 55 30.75 -21.21 12.73
N SER A 56 30.55 -20.07 12.05
CA SER A 56 31.18 -18.78 12.44
C SER A 56 30.22 -17.64 12.77
N CYS A 57 28.98 -17.94 13.16
CA CYS A 57 27.95 -16.94 13.47
C CYS A 57 28.29 -15.91 14.56
N ASN A 58 29.45 -16.00 15.26
CA ASN A 58 29.76 -15.15 16.43
C ASN A 58 31.08 -14.37 16.33
N SER A 59 31.67 -14.16 15.15
CA SER A 59 32.96 -13.44 15.06
C SER A 59 32.98 -12.37 13.98
N SER A 60 33.71 -11.28 14.25
CA SER A 60 34.10 -10.22 13.32
C SER A 60 35.03 -10.76 12.22
N ALA A 61 34.56 -11.77 11.49
CA ALA A 61 35.32 -12.39 10.43
C ALA A 61 35.56 -11.34 9.34
N THR A 62 36.83 -10.97 9.14
CA THR A 62 37.20 -10.12 8.02
C THR A 62 36.97 -10.91 6.74
N PHE A 63 35.88 -10.58 6.06
CA PHE A 63 35.48 -11.22 4.82
C PHE A 63 36.37 -10.73 3.68
N GLY A 64 37.18 -11.64 3.13
CA GLY A 64 38.03 -11.37 1.97
C GLY A 64 37.24 -11.31 0.65
N PRO A 65 37.87 -10.88 -0.45
CA PRO A 65 37.24 -10.87 -1.77
C PRO A 65 36.65 -12.25 -2.16
N GLY A 66 35.42 -12.25 -2.68
CA GLY A 66 34.72 -13.46 -3.11
C GLY A 66 33.98 -14.22 -2.00
N SER A 67 34.11 -13.82 -0.74
CA SER A 67 33.40 -14.44 0.40
C SER A 67 31.89 -14.28 0.33
N THR A 68 31.38 -13.09 -0.02
CA THR A 68 29.94 -12.89 -0.20
C THR A 68 29.37 -13.84 -1.24
N GLN A 69 30.02 -13.97 -2.41
CA GLN A 69 29.59 -14.91 -3.45
C GLN A 69 29.57 -16.35 -2.93
N TYR A 70 30.61 -16.78 -2.20
CA TYR A 70 30.64 -18.12 -1.63
C TYR A 70 29.52 -18.36 -0.62
N LEU A 71 29.23 -17.39 0.25
CA LEU A 71 28.14 -17.48 1.21
C LEU A 71 26.78 -17.49 0.52
N LEU A 72 26.59 -16.73 -0.56
CA LEU A 72 25.36 -16.79 -1.37
C LEU A 72 25.16 -18.17 -2.00
N SER A 73 26.22 -18.77 -2.56
CA SER A 73 26.16 -20.14 -3.09
C SER A 73 25.77 -21.15 -2.00
N LEU A 74 26.34 -21.03 -0.80
CA LEU A 74 25.97 -21.87 0.35
C LEU A 74 24.54 -21.61 0.83
N ALA A 75 24.09 -20.36 0.82
CA ALA A 75 22.76 -19.98 1.23
C ALA A 75 21.69 -20.59 0.32
N ARG A 76 21.95 -20.69 -0.99
CA ARG A 76 21.08 -21.43 -1.93
C ARG A 76 20.94 -22.90 -1.56
N VAL A 77 22.03 -23.57 -1.18
CA VAL A 77 21.96 -24.95 -0.66
C VAL A 77 21.13 -25.01 0.62
N GLY A 78 21.40 -24.10 1.56
CA GLY A 78 20.70 -24.06 2.85
C GLY A 78 19.19 -23.80 2.71
N LEU A 79 18.82 -22.89 1.82
CA LEU A 79 17.43 -22.56 1.50
C LEU A 79 16.73 -23.74 0.80
N SER A 80 17.39 -24.36 -0.18
CA SER A 80 16.87 -25.55 -0.86
C SER A 80 16.61 -26.70 0.13
N ALA A 81 17.54 -26.94 1.05
CA ALA A 81 17.46 -28.00 2.04
C ALA A 81 16.53 -27.69 3.22
N GLY A 82 16.35 -26.41 3.57
CA GLY A 82 15.58 -26.00 4.73
C GLY A 82 14.12 -25.65 4.43
N VAL A 83 13.85 -25.09 3.23
CA VAL A 83 12.59 -24.42 2.92
C VAL A 83 11.98 -24.93 1.61
N GLU A 84 12.72 -24.85 0.49
CA GLU A 84 12.11 -25.04 -0.84
C GLU A 84 11.78 -26.52 -1.11
N PHE A 85 12.76 -27.42 -0.90
CA PHE A 85 12.67 -28.84 -1.22
C PHE A 85 13.20 -29.75 -0.11
N PRO A 86 12.77 -29.60 1.14
CA PRO A 86 13.40 -30.27 2.28
C PRO A 86 13.31 -31.81 2.22
N GLU A 87 12.33 -32.37 1.50
CA GLU A 87 12.19 -33.82 1.27
C GLU A 87 13.33 -34.39 0.44
N LEU A 88 13.93 -33.59 -0.46
CA LEU A 88 15.04 -34.05 -1.30
C LEU A 88 16.34 -34.27 -0.51
N TRP A 89 16.46 -33.62 0.64
CA TRP A 89 17.72 -33.51 1.40
C TRP A 89 17.75 -34.41 2.65
N ASP A 90 16.67 -35.16 2.96
CA ASP A 90 16.59 -36.16 4.04
C ASP A 90 17.14 -35.67 5.40
N GLY A 91 16.83 -34.42 5.78
CA GLY A 91 17.42 -33.76 6.95
C GLY A 91 16.43 -32.98 7.82
N PRO A 92 15.39 -33.60 8.42
CA PRO A 92 14.36 -32.89 9.17
C PRO A 92 14.89 -32.08 10.37
N GLN A 93 15.97 -32.53 11.02
CA GLN A 93 16.56 -31.85 12.17
C GLN A 93 17.38 -30.59 11.82
N LEU A 94 17.68 -30.38 10.54
CA LEU A 94 18.50 -29.27 10.06
C LEU A 94 17.66 -28.14 9.45
N LYS A 95 16.36 -28.38 9.17
CA LYS A 95 15.51 -27.44 8.43
C LYS A 95 15.49 -26.02 9.04
N THR A 96 14.99 -25.90 10.27
CA THR A 96 14.84 -24.59 10.93
C THR A 96 16.18 -24.00 11.35
N LYS A 97 17.11 -24.85 11.80
CA LYS A 97 18.47 -24.43 12.13
C LYS A 97 19.15 -23.76 10.96
N LEU A 98 19.14 -24.34 9.76
CA LEU A 98 19.81 -23.74 8.60
C LEU A 98 19.22 -22.37 8.29
N LEU A 99 17.89 -22.25 8.30
CA LEU A 99 17.21 -20.98 8.08
C LEU A 99 17.62 -19.92 9.12
N ASP A 100 17.70 -20.28 10.40
CA ASP A 100 18.14 -19.37 11.45
C ASP A 100 19.58 -18.86 11.20
N HIS A 101 20.50 -19.72 10.73
CA HIS A 101 21.85 -19.29 10.37
C HIS A 101 21.85 -18.33 9.18
N LEU A 102 20.95 -18.53 8.20
CA LEU A 102 20.79 -17.60 7.08
C LEU A 102 20.30 -16.24 7.54
N LEU A 103 19.26 -16.20 8.38
CA LEU A 103 18.66 -14.97 8.89
C LEU A 103 19.57 -14.20 9.86
N GLN A 104 20.47 -14.89 10.56
CA GLN A 104 21.46 -14.30 11.46
C GLN A 104 22.80 -13.97 10.79
N CYS A 105 22.95 -14.25 9.49
CA CYS A 105 24.18 -13.99 8.76
C CYS A 105 24.50 -12.48 8.74
N PRO A 106 25.75 -12.05 9.03
CA PRO A 106 26.09 -10.63 9.05
C PRO A 106 26.02 -9.96 7.66
N GLN A 107 26.13 -10.73 6.57
CA GLN A 107 25.91 -10.24 5.21
C GLN A 107 24.41 -10.06 4.95
N TYR A 108 23.99 -8.83 4.61
CA TYR A 108 22.60 -8.58 4.24
C TYR A 108 22.21 -9.34 2.96
N GLU A 109 23.13 -9.55 2.02
CA GLU A 109 22.85 -10.24 0.75
C GLU A 109 22.41 -11.70 0.99
N VAL A 110 22.97 -12.34 2.03
CA VAL A 110 22.59 -13.71 2.41
C VAL A 110 21.21 -13.73 3.06
N ARG A 111 20.94 -12.76 3.95
CA ARG A 111 19.63 -12.61 4.59
C ARG A 111 18.55 -12.32 3.56
N GLU A 112 18.82 -11.39 2.65
CA GLU A 112 17.95 -11.02 1.54
C GLU A 112 17.63 -12.22 0.65
N LEU A 113 18.63 -12.98 0.22
CA LEU A 113 18.42 -14.20 -0.59
C LEU A 113 17.54 -15.23 0.15
N ALA A 114 17.74 -15.40 1.45
CA ALA A 114 16.92 -16.30 2.24
C ALA A 114 15.46 -15.83 2.32
N LEU A 115 15.25 -14.53 2.55
CA LEU A 115 13.93 -13.91 2.62
C LEU A 115 13.19 -13.94 1.28
N GLU A 116 13.89 -13.73 0.16
CA GLU A 116 13.33 -13.91 -1.19
C GLU A 116 12.88 -15.34 -1.44
N GLY A 117 13.66 -16.31 -0.98
CA GLY A 117 13.30 -17.73 -1.01
C GLY A 117 12.05 -18.04 -0.20
N LEU A 118 11.98 -17.52 1.03
CA LEU A 118 10.79 -17.65 1.89
C LEU A 118 9.56 -17.02 1.24
N LEU A 119 9.69 -15.82 0.69
CA LEU A 119 8.59 -15.12 0.04
C LEU A 119 8.07 -15.91 -1.15
N ARG A 120 8.97 -16.39 -2.04
CA ARG A 120 8.60 -17.23 -3.18
C ARG A 120 7.86 -18.49 -2.73
N LYS A 121 8.35 -19.17 -1.68
CA LYS A 121 7.70 -20.37 -1.14
C LYS A 121 6.28 -20.08 -0.64
N LEU A 122 6.10 -18.98 0.07
CA LEU A 122 4.80 -18.54 0.57
C LEU A 122 3.84 -18.15 -0.58
N GLU A 123 4.36 -17.62 -1.68
CA GLU A 123 3.59 -17.26 -2.87
C GLU A 123 3.22 -18.48 -3.72
N GLU A 124 4.02 -19.55 -3.73
CA GLU A 124 3.71 -20.79 -4.45
C GLU A 124 2.64 -21.64 -3.75
N GLU A 125 2.45 -21.49 -2.44
CA GLU A 125 1.45 -22.23 -1.65
C GLU A 125 0.00 -21.84 -2.04
N GLU A 126 -0.89 -22.83 -2.15
CA GLU A 126 -2.32 -22.61 -2.44
C GLU A 126 -2.99 -21.79 -1.32
N GLU A 127 -4.06 -21.04 -1.63
CA GLU A 127 -4.72 -20.15 -0.64
C GLU A 127 -5.16 -20.87 0.65
N GLU A 128 -5.56 -22.14 0.58
CA GLU A 128 -5.94 -22.93 1.75
C GLU A 128 -4.72 -23.38 2.58
N GLU A 129 -3.56 -23.57 1.95
CA GLU A 129 -2.31 -23.88 2.63
C GLU A 129 -1.68 -22.63 3.24
N ARG A 130 -1.82 -21.46 2.60
CA ARG A 130 -1.37 -20.16 3.14
C ARG A 130 -2.02 -19.80 4.48
N LYS A 131 -3.21 -20.34 4.77
CA LYS A 131 -3.90 -20.17 6.07
C LYS A 131 -3.26 -21.00 7.18
N ARG A 132 -2.47 -22.03 6.85
CA ARG A 132 -1.75 -22.84 7.82
C ARG A 132 -0.41 -22.20 8.11
N ARG A 133 0.04 -22.38 9.36
CA ARG A 133 1.38 -21.97 9.75
C ARG A 133 2.42 -22.81 8.97
N PRO A 134 3.39 -22.18 8.28
CA PRO A 134 4.40 -22.91 7.54
C PRO A 134 5.25 -23.81 8.46
N GLU A 135 5.63 -24.99 8.00
CA GLU A 135 6.40 -25.96 8.80
C GLU A 135 7.78 -25.43 9.25
N TRP A 136 8.36 -24.53 8.46
CA TRP A 136 9.66 -23.92 8.74
C TRP A 136 9.59 -22.79 9.79
N LEU A 137 8.40 -22.31 10.15
CA LEU A 137 8.22 -21.16 11.06
C LEU A 137 8.13 -21.60 12.53
N ASP A 138 9.28 -21.88 13.15
CA ASP A 138 9.37 -22.09 14.60
C ASP A 138 9.48 -20.76 15.39
N GLU A 139 9.50 -20.84 16.72
CA GLU A 139 9.62 -19.65 17.57
C GLU A 139 10.92 -18.87 17.38
N THR A 140 12.01 -19.56 17.02
CA THR A 140 13.34 -18.96 16.84
C THR A 140 13.40 -18.20 15.52
N THR A 141 12.97 -18.83 14.43
CA THR A 141 12.85 -18.21 13.12
C THR A 141 11.92 -17.00 13.17
N GLN A 142 10.78 -17.11 13.85
CA GLN A 142 9.88 -15.99 14.05
C GLN A 142 10.55 -14.84 14.80
N SER A 143 11.26 -15.13 15.90
CA SER A 143 12.00 -14.11 16.67
C SER A 143 13.10 -13.45 15.83
N ASN A 144 13.77 -14.21 14.95
CA ASN A 144 14.76 -13.69 14.02
C ASN A 144 14.12 -12.72 13.03
N LEU A 145 12.98 -13.08 12.43
CA LEU A 145 12.25 -12.21 11.49
C LEU A 145 11.77 -10.91 12.17
N THR A 146 11.19 -10.99 13.37
CA THR A 146 10.73 -9.78 14.07
C THR A 146 11.90 -8.92 14.53
N SER A 147 13.02 -9.52 14.94
CA SER A 147 14.24 -8.78 15.25
C SER A 147 14.82 -8.08 14.02
N LEU A 148 14.84 -8.76 12.86
CA LEU A 148 15.30 -8.15 11.62
C LEU A 148 14.43 -6.98 11.19
N ALA A 149 13.11 -7.06 11.38
CA ALA A 149 12.19 -5.97 11.05
C ALA A 149 12.45 -4.69 11.86
N LEU A 150 13.06 -4.81 13.05
CA LEU A 150 13.35 -3.69 13.94
C LEU A 150 14.77 -3.14 13.77
N HIS A 151 15.73 -3.98 13.36
CA HIS A 151 17.15 -3.67 13.44
C HIS A 151 17.91 -3.76 12.11
N GLU A 152 17.30 -4.29 11.05
CA GLU A 152 17.93 -4.31 9.73
C GLU A 152 18.20 -2.89 9.25
N THR A 153 19.42 -2.66 8.77
CA THR A 153 19.87 -1.34 8.29
C THR A 153 19.88 -1.27 6.76
N HIS A 154 19.95 -2.41 6.08
CA HIS A 154 19.93 -2.45 4.61
C HIS A 154 18.48 -2.38 4.09
N PRO A 155 18.11 -1.36 3.30
CA PRO A 155 16.71 -1.10 2.94
C PRO A 155 16.07 -2.20 2.09
N GLN A 156 16.81 -2.83 1.17
CA GLN A 156 16.29 -3.93 0.35
C GLN A 156 16.00 -5.17 1.19
N CYS A 157 16.94 -5.55 2.06
CA CYS A 157 16.77 -6.68 2.97
C CYS A 157 15.60 -6.42 3.92
N LEU A 158 15.50 -5.22 4.50
CA LEU A 158 14.40 -4.85 5.37
C LEU A 158 13.06 -4.92 4.64
N ALA A 159 12.98 -4.46 3.38
CA ALA A 159 11.77 -4.59 2.59
C ALA A 159 11.33 -6.06 2.44
N LYS A 160 12.27 -6.97 2.16
CA LYS A 160 11.98 -8.42 2.10
C LYS A 160 11.50 -8.99 3.43
N VAL A 161 12.09 -8.58 4.56
CA VAL A 161 11.63 -8.98 5.90
C VAL A 161 10.16 -8.58 6.09
N LEU A 162 9.83 -7.32 5.78
CA LEU A 162 8.47 -6.80 5.94
C LEU A 162 7.47 -7.48 5.01
N GLN A 163 7.86 -7.81 3.77
CA GLN A 163 7.03 -8.57 2.82
C GLN A 163 6.71 -9.98 3.36
N VAL A 164 7.71 -10.72 3.85
CA VAL A 164 7.49 -12.03 4.49
C VAL A 164 6.54 -11.89 5.68
N LEU A 165 6.76 -10.88 6.53
CA LEU A 165 5.89 -10.63 7.69
C LEU A 165 4.46 -10.20 7.28
N CYS A 166 4.25 -9.56 6.13
CA CYS A 166 2.91 -9.24 5.60
C CYS A 166 2.13 -10.51 5.27
N VAL A 167 2.79 -11.50 4.67
CA VAL A 167 2.15 -12.77 4.31
C VAL A 167 1.82 -13.55 5.59
N LEU A 168 2.79 -13.70 6.49
CA LEU A 168 2.60 -14.42 7.76
C LEU A 168 1.56 -13.76 8.69
N SER A 169 1.50 -12.41 8.70
CA SER A 169 0.54 -11.66 9.52
C SER A 169 -0.91 -11.80 9.06
N SER A 170 -1.12 -12.24 7.81
CA SER A 170 -2.46 -12.42 7.26
C SER A 170 -3.07 -13.76 7.67
N SER A 171 -2.26 -14.74 8.07
CA SER A 171 -2.70 -16.09 8.45
C SER A 171 -2.74 -16.34 9.95
N ASP A 172 -1.86 -15.72 10.76
CA ASP A 172 -1.81 -15.97 12.20
C ASP A 172 -1.46 -14.72 13.05
N GLU A 173 -1.75 -14.78 14.34
CA GLU A 173 -1.28 -13.80 15.32
C GLU A 173 0.22 -14.00 15.59
N LEU A 174 1.04 -13.08 15.10
CA LEU A 174 2.49 -13.13 15.28
C LEU A 174 2.88 -12.38 16.56
N PRO A 175 3.39 -13.05 17.61
CA PRO A 175 4.04 -12.37 18.71
C PRO A 175 5.32 -11.65 18.23
N TRP A 176 5.40 -10.35 18.49
CA TRP A 176 6.56 -9.52 18.16
C TRP A 176 7.58 -9.55 19.28
N LYS A 177 8.81 -9.93 18.96
CA LYS A 177 9.91 -10.01 19.93
C LYS A 177 11.14 -9.25 19.45
N ASP A 178 11.80 -8.60 20.40
CA ASP A 178 13.13 -8.03 20.27
C ASP A 178 14.04 -8.67 21.33
N GLY A 179 14.79 -9.69 20.92
CA GLY A 179 15.48 -10.59 21.83
C GLY A 179 14.51 -11.23 22.83
N ALA A 180 14.75 -11.01 24.13
CA ALA A 180 13.88 -11.54 25.19
C ALA A 180 12.62 -10.68 25.45
N ARG A 181 12.54 -9.47 24.89
CA ARG A 181 11.43 -8.54 25.13
C ARG A 181 10.30 -8.82 24.15
N VAL A 182 9.09 -8.99 24.67
CA VAL A 182 7.85 -9.01 23.87
C VAL A 182 7.38 -7.57 23.69
N LEU A 183 7.05 -7.20 22.44
CA LEU A 183 6.55 -5.87 22.09
C LEU A 183 5.03 -5.87 21.98
N SER A 184 4.42 -4.75 22.37
CA SER A 184 3.01 -4.51 22.12
C SER A 184 2.75 -4.19 20.64
N LEU A 185 1.53 -4.46 20.18
CA LEU A 185 1.12 -4.15 18.80
C LEU A 185 1.24 -2.66 18.47
N GLU A 186 1.00 -1.79 19.46
CA GLU A 186 1.10 -0.33 19.32
C GLU A 186 2.55 0.13 19.11
N GLU A 187 3.50 -0.41 19.89
CA GLU A 187 4.93 -0.10 19.73
C GLU A 187 5.43 -0.47 18.34
N VAL A 188 5.02 -1.64 17.85
CA VAL A 188 5.39 -2.13 16.51
C VAL A 188 4.74 -1.27 15.43
N LEU A 189 3.45 -0.95 15.57
CA LEU A 189 2.73 -0.13 14.61
C LEU A 189 3.37 1.26 14.49
N LEU A 190 3.68 1.90 15.62
CA LEU A 190 4.35 3.20 15.63
C LEU A 190 5.72 3.13 14.95
N HIS A 191 6.51 2.08 15.22
CA HIS A 191 7.79 1.86 14.57
C HIS A 191 7.65 1.75 13.04
N LEU A 192 6.70 0.93 12.55
CA LEU A 192 6.48 0.75 11.11
C LEU A 192 5.94 2.01 10.43
N LEU A 193 5.09 2.79 11.09
CA LEU A 193 4.61 4.08 10.57
C LEU A 193 5.75 5.09 10.42
N THR A 194 6.62 5.19 11.43
CA THR A 194 7.82 6.02 11.37
C THR A 194 8.77 5.54 10.28
N LEU A 195 8.96 4.22 10.13
CA LEU A 195 9.78 3.64 9.08
C LEU A 195 9.25 4.01 7.68
N ALA A 196 7.96 3.80 7.43
CA ALA A 196 7.33 4.12 6.15
C ALA A 196 7.44 5.63 5.81
N GLN A 197 7.30 6.51 6.79
CA GLN A 197 7.47 7.95 6.60
C GLN A 197 8.90 8.33 6.23
N ASN A 198 9.89 7.67 6.83
CA ASN A 198 11.31 7.96 6.60
C ASN A 198 11.88 7.28 5.35
N SER A 199 11.18 6.28 4.80
CA SER A 199 11.63 5.48 3.66
C SER A 199 11.07 5.95 2.31
N ALA A 200 10.63 7.20 2.19
CA ALA A 200 10.00 7.72 0.96
C ALA A 200 10.88 7.60 -0.31
N HIS A 201 12.19 7.45 -0.15
CA HIS A 201 13.17 7.27 -1.23
C HIS A 201 13.30 5.82 -1.72
N SER A 202 12.77 4.84 -0.97
CA SER A 202 12.76 3.42 -1.32
C SER A 202 11.31 2.96 -1.46
N VAL A 203 10.83 2.90 -2.70
CA VAL A 203 9.45 2.52 -3.02
C VAL A 203 9.10 1.16 -2.42
N GLU A 204 9.97 0.17 -2.59
CA GLU A 204 9.71 -1.19 -2.10
C GLU A 204 9.59 -1.25 -0.57
N LEU A 205 10.52 -0.62 0.16
CA LEU A 205 10.49 -0.56 1.62
C LEU A 205 9.27 0.22 2.12
N HIS A 206 8.96 1.35 1.50
CA HIS A 206 7.80 2.16 1.84
C HIS A 206 6.50 1.37 1.67
N CYS A 207 6.30 0.70 0.54
CA CYS A 207 5.12 -0.12 0.27
C CYS A 207 5.00 -1.31 1.24
N ALA A 208 6.11 -1.99 1.55
CA ALA A 208 6.11 -3.11 2.48
C ALA A 208 5.77 -2.66 3.91
N ALA A 209 6.37 -1.55 4.38
CA ALA A 209 6.09 -0.98 5.68
C ALA A 209 4.64 -0.47 5.80
N LEU A 210 4.13 0.24 4.78
CA LEU A 210 2.74 0.70 4.71
C LEU A 210 1.77 -0.47 4.77
N THR A 211 2.02 -1.54 4.00
CA THR A 211 1.17 -2.72 3.94
C THR A 211 1.13 -3.42 5.30
N LEU A 212 2.29 -3.67 5.91
CA LEU A 212 2.34 -4.34 7.22
C LEU A 212 1.69 -3.49 8.31
N ALA A 213 2.02 -2.20 8.39
CA ALA A 213 1.43 -1.27 9.34
C ALA A 213 -0.10 -1.24 9.22
N SER A 214 -0.63 -1.25 8.00
CA SER A 214 -2.08 -1.27 7.76
C SER A 214 -2.74 -2.56 8.26
N GLN A 215 -2.10 -3.72 8.03
CA GLN A 215 -2.60 -4.99 8.57
C GLN A 215 -2.58 -5.01 10.10
N LEU A 216 -1.52 -4.49 10.73
CA LEU A 216 -1.44 -4.35 12.19
C LEU A 216 -2.51 -3.40 12.72
N GLY A 217 -2.76 -2.28 12.02
CA GLY A 217 -3.80 -1.32 12.38
C GLY A 217 -5.20 -1.92 12.37
N ILE A 218 -5.53 -2.73 11.37
CA ILE A 218 -6.81 -3.48 11.33
C ILE A 218 -6.92 -4.41 12.55
N ARG A 219 -5.84 -5.14 12.89
CA ARG A 219 -5.83 -6.02 14.06
C ARG A 219 -6.02 -5.24 15.35
N LEU A 220 -5.36 -4.09 15.49
CA LEU A 220 -5.49 -3.23 16.67
C LEU A 220 -6.95 -2.77 16.87
N VAL A 221 -7.63 -2.34 15.80
CA VAL A 221 -9.06 -1.96 15.86
C VAL A 221 -9.95 -3.12 16.28
N ASN A 222 -9.66 -4.33 15.81
CA ASN A 222 -10.45 -5.51 16.14
C ASN A 222 -10.26 -5.97 17.60
N SER A 223 -9.05 -5.80 18.14
CA SER A 223 -8.69 -6.25 19.49
C SER A 223 -9.02 -5.23 20.58
N ASP A 224 -8.74 -3.94 20.36
CA ASP A 224 -8.99 -2.87 21.33
C ASP A 224 -9.37 -1.54 20.65
N PRO A 225 -10.67 -1.28 20.42
CA PRO A 225 -11.13 -0.09 19.70
C PRO A 225 -11.10 1.21 20.52
N GLN A 226 -10.73 1.19 21.81
CA GLN A 226 -10.84 2.37 22.70
C GLN A 226 -9.51 2.82 23.32
N SER A 227 -8.38 2.24 22.92
CA SER A 227 -7.07 2.68 23.44
C SER A 227 -6.73 4.09 22.93
N LEU A 228 -6.40 5.00 23.85
CA LEU A 228 -6.06 6.40 23.52
C LEU A 228 -4.76 6.50 22.70
N SER A 229 -3.83 5.57 22.91
CA SER A 229 -2.57 5.45 22.15
C SER A 229 -2.80 4.97 20.71
N ALA A 230 -3.81 4.12 20.47
CA ALA A 230 -4.20 3.72 19.11
C ALA A 230 -4.73 4.89 18.28
N VAL A 231 -5.41 5.87 18.90
CA VAL A 231 -5.94 7.05 18.19
C VAL A 231 -4.83 7.84 17.48
N ALA A 232 -3.70 8.05 18.14
CA ALA A 232 -2.55 8.74 17.54
C ALA A 232 -1.96 7.95 16.37
N CYS A 233 -1.85 6.62 16.51
CA CYS A 233 -1.39 5.74 15.45
C CYS A 233 -2.33 5.77 14.24
N PHE A 234 -3.65 5.81 14.46
CA PHE A 234 -4.64 5.87 13.38
C PHE A 234 -4.63 7.21 12.63
N ALA A 235 -4.44 8.32 13.33
CA ALA A 235 -4.28 9.62 12.69
C ALA A 235 -3.02 9.65 11.81
N GLN A 236 -1.89 9.16 12.33
CA GLN A 236 -0.62 9.09 11.58
C GLN A 236 -0.73 8.13 10.39
N TRP A 237 -1.34 6.97 10.57
CA TRP A 237 -1.61 6.00 9.51
C TRP A 237 -2.51 6.58 8.42
N GLY A 238 -3.62 7.22 8.80
CA GLY A 238 -4.57 7.80 7.86
C GLY A 238 -3.91 8.89 7.01
N ALA A 239 -3.13 9.77 7.63
CA ALA A 239 -2.36 10.79 6.91
C ALA A 239 -1.33 10.18 5.95
N LEU A 240 -0.62 9.13 6.39
CA LEU A 240 0.35 8.42 5.56
C LEU A 240 -0.33 7.83 4.32
N VAL A 241 -1.41 7.05 4.49
CA VAL A 241 -2.17 6.46 3.37
C VAL A 241 -2.67 7.54 2.42
N CYS A 242 -3.23 8.64 2.93
CA CYS A 242 -3.69 9.74 2.09
C CYS A 242 -2.55 10.33 1.24
N SER A 243 -1.36 10.49 1.83
CA SER A 243 -0.17 11.01 1.12
C SER A 243 0.38 10.07 0.03
N CYS A 244 0.06 8.78 0.10
CA CYS A 244 0.43 7.78 -0.90
C CYS A 244 -0.49 7.81 -2.12
N CYS A 245 -1.64 8.49 -2.03
CA CYS A 245 -2.66 8.53 -3.09
C CYS A 245 -2.58 9.78 -3.98
N SER A 246 -1.60 10.67 -3.75
CA SER A 246 -1.44 11.87 -4.59
C SER A 246 -0.91 11.51 -5.97
N GLU A 247 -1.28 12.31 -6.98
CA GLU A 247 -0.96 12.10 -8.39
C GLU A 247 0.56 11.95 -8.65
N GLU A 248 1.38 12.72 -7.93
CA GLU A 248 2.84 12.73 -8.05
C GLU A 248 3.54 11.44 -7.57
N ARG A 249 2.80 10.52 -6.92
CA ARG A 249 3.40 9.29 -6.37
C ARG A 249 3.62 8.23 -7.46
N PRO A 250 4.68 7.42 -7.34
CA PRO A 250 4.88 6.26 -8.21
C PRO A 250 3.67 5.32 -8.21
N ALA A 251 3.39 4.68 -9.35
CA ALA A 251 2.25 3.77 -9.51
C ALA A 251 2.25 2.64 -8.47
N GLU A 252 3.42 2.12 -8.10
CA GLU A 252 3.56 1.05 -7.10
C GLU A 252 3.12 1.50 -5.70
N VAL A 253 3.37 2.77 -5.35
CA VAL A 253 2.93 3.36 -4.07
C VAL A 253 1.41 3.54 -4.07
N LYS A 254 0.85 4.02 -5.19
CA LYS A 254 -0.60 4.17 -5.37
C LYS A 254 -1.32 2.82 -5.34
N LEU A 255 -0.75 1.79 -5.98
CA LEU A 255 -1.24 0.42 -5.94
C LEU A 255 -1.22 -0.16 -4.52
N ALA A 256 -0.14 0.06 -3.76
CA ALA A 256 -0.07 -0.36 -2.37
C ALA A 256 -1.16 0.33 -1.51
N ALA A 257 -1.35 1.64 -1.70
CA ALA A 257 -2.39 2.39 -1.02
C ALA A 257 -3.81 1.91 -1.39
N ALA A 258 -4.06 1.64 -2.67
CA ALA A 258 -5.32 1.05 -3.16
C ALA A 258 -5.61 -0.27 -2.44
N ARG A 259 -4.66 -1.22 -2.47
CA ARG A 259 -4.81 -2.54 -1.82
C ARG A 259 -5.03 -2.41 -0.31
N VAL A 260 -4.37 -1.46 0.35
CA VAL A 260 -4.59 -1.13 1.76
C VAL A 260 -6.02 -0.65 2.01
N LEU A 261 -6.50 0.32 1.23
CA LEU A 261 -7.86 0.86 1.37
C LEU A 261 -8.94 -0.22 1.13
N VAL A 262 -8.74 -1.07 0.11
CA VAL A 262 -9.61 -2.21 -0.18
C VAL A 262 -9.68 -3.16 1.03
N LYS A 263 -8.52 -3.58 1.57
CA LYS A 263 -8.45 -4.49 2.74
C LYS A 263 -9.06 -3.88 4.00
N CYS A 264 -8.99 -2.55 4.15
CA CYS A 264 -9.56 -1.81 5.28
C CYS A 264 -11.05 -1.44 5.12
N THR A 265 -11.69 -1.75 3.99
CA THR A 265 -13.02 -1.22 3.67
C THR A 265 -14.08 -1.68 4.68
N SER A 266 -14.12 -2.97 5.01
CA SER A 266 -15.12 -3.55 5.92
C SER A 266 -14.89 -3.16 7.38
N THR A 267 -13.63 -3.05 7.80
CA THR A 267 -13.22 -2.86 9.20
C THR A 267 -13.12 -1.40 9.60
N LEU A 268 -12.72 -0.52 8.67
CA LEU A 268 -12.47 0.90 8.94
C LEU A 268 -13.45 1.80 8.18
N LEU A 269 -13.46 1.76 6.84
CA LEU A 269 -14.16 2.77 6.02
C LEU A 269 -15.69 2.70 6.13
N THR A 270 -16.23 1.51 6.31
CA THR A 270 -17.68 1.25 6.41
C THR A 270 -18.13 0.90 7.84
N SER A 271 -17.25 1.10 8.82
CA SER A 271 -17.53 0.76 10.21
C SER A 271 -18.59 1.70 10.81
N PRO A 272 -19.65 1.17 11.45
CA PRO A 272 -20.64 2.00 12.11
C PRO A 272 -20.10 2.71 13.36
N ARG A 273 -18.94 2.26 13.89
CA ARG A 273 -18.32 2.81 15.11
C ARG A 273 -17.32 3.93 14.84
N LEU A 274 -17.00 4.19 13.56
CA LEU A 274 -16.09 5.25 13.13
C LEU A 274 -14.74 5.25 13.90
N PRO A 275 -13.98 4.14 13.90
CA PRO A 275 -12.81 3.95 14.77
C PRO A 275 -11.68 4.97 14.54
N LEU A 276 -11.59 5.52 13.32
CA LEU A 276 -10.58 6.52 12.95
C LEU A 276 -11.02 7.96 13.22
N GLY A 277 -12.27 8.16 13.65
CA GLY A 277 -12.94 9.46 13.63
C GLY A 277 -13.39 9.90 12.23
N LEU A 278 -14.27 10.91 12.19
CA LEU A 278 -14.91 11.36 10.95
C LEU A 278 -13.89 11.91 9.93
N SER A 279 -13.02 12.82 10.37
CA SER A 279 -12.07 13.50 9.49
C SER A 279 -11.13 12.51 8.78
N THR A 280 -10.49 11.60 9.53
CA THR A 280 -9.59 10.59 8.97
C THR A 280 -10.33 9.67 8.00
N THR A 281 -11.53 9.18 8.39
CA THR A 281 -12.33 8.28 7.56
C THR A 281 -12.74 8.94 6.24
N VAL A 282 -13.20 10.20 6.30
CA VAL A 282 -13.60 10.97 5.12
C VAL A 282 -12.42 11.27 4.20
N SER A 283 -11.25 11.58 4.77
CA SER A 283 -10.01 11.76 3.97
C SER A 283 -9.61 10.48 3.24
N LEU A 284 -9.72 9.30 3.87
CA LEU A 284 -9.43 8.04 3.20
C LEU A 284 -10.44 7.71 2.10
N TRP A 285 -11.72 8.03 2.30
CA TRP A 285 -12.72 7.95 1.22
C TRP A 285 -12.37 8.87 0.05
N ARG A 286 -11.90 10.09 0.34
CA ARG A 286 -11.41 11.01 -0.69
C ARG A 286 -10.27 10.37 -1.48
N SER A 287 -9.28 9.83 -0.78
CA SER A 287 -8.13 9.16 -1.39
C SER A 287 -8.54 7.98 -2.25
N LEU A 288 -9.50 7.16 -1.81
CA LEU A 288 -10.05 6.08 -2.63
C LEU A 288 -10.68 6.61 -3.93
N PHE A 289 -11.42 7.71 -3.87
CA PHE A 289 -12.03 8.33 -5.05
C PHE A 289 -10.99 8.98 -5.98
N VAL A 290 -9.87 9.47 -5.44
CA VAL A 290 -8.73 9.93 -6.25
C VAL A 290 -8.13 8.74 -7.02
N LEU A 291 -7.89 7.61 -6.36
CA LEU A 291 -7.32 6.42 -7.00
C LEU A 291 -8.25 5.81 -8.07
N LEU A 292 -9.57 5.86 -7.87
CA LEU A 292 -10.55 5.42 -8.87
C LEU A 292 -10.56 6.26 -10.15
N GLN A 293 -9.91 7.43 -10.12
CA GLN A 293 -9.76 8.36 -11.23
C GLN A 293 -8.30 8.49 -11.69
N ASP A 294 -7.38 7.66 -11.19
CA ASP A 294 -5.94 7.76 -11.47
C ASP A 294 -5.61 7.44 -12.94
N GLU A 295 -4.68 8.13 -13.59
CA GLU A 295 -4.34 7.83 -15.00
C GLU A 295 -3.89 6.38 -15.24
N ASP A 296 -3.37 5.69 -14.22
CA ASP A 296 -2.99 4.28 -14.30
C ASP A 296 -4.21 3.34 -14.12
N GLN A 297 -4.49 2.55 -15.16
CA GLN A 297 -5.61 1.61 -15.17
C GLN A 297 -5.49 0.52 -14.09
N GLU A 298 -4.27 0.04 -13.78
CA GLU A 298 -4.06 -0.96 -12.73
C GLU A 298 -4.44 -0.38 -11.35
N VAL A 299 -4.12 0.91 -11.12
CA VAL A 299 -4.52 1.62 -9.90
C VAL A 299 -6.03 1.74 -9.81
N ARG A 300 -6.70 2.14 -10.91
CA ARG A 300 -8.17 2.25 -10.96
C ARG A 300 -8.84 0.91 -10.66
N ASP A 301 -8.39 -0.16 -11.31
CA ASP A 301 -8.95 -1.50 -11.17
C ASP A 301 -8.74 -2.04 -9.74
N SER A 302 -7.51 -1.93 -9.22
CA SER A 302 -7.18 -2.30 -7.84
C SER A 302 -8.02 -1.53 -6.82
N ALA A 303 -8.24 -0.22 -7.02
CA ALA A 303 -9.08 0.57 -6.13
C ALA A 303 -10.55 0.12 -6.19
N SER A 304 -11.06 -0.28 -7.35
CA SER A 304 -12.47 -0.69 -7.56
C SER A 304 -12.89 -1.93 -6.76
N ASP A 305 -11.92 -2.79 -6.39
CA ASP A 305 -12.15 -3.99 -5.60
C ASP A 305 -12.68 -3.71 -4.18
N PHE A 306 -12.69 -2.45 -3.73
CA PHE A 306 -13.26 -2.07 -2.44
C PHE A 306 -14.74 -2.51 -2.33
N ILE A 307 -15.47 -2.54 -3.45
CA ILE A 307 -16.88 -2.92 -3.49
C ILE A 307 -17.11 -4.33 -2.96
N PHE A 308 -16.21 -5.27 -3.26
CA PHE A 308 -16.31 -6.64 -2.78
C PHE A 308 -16.15 -6.75 -1.25
N ASN A 309 -15.55 -5.74 -0.64
CA ASN A 309 -15.34 -5.66 0.81
C ASN A 309 -16.42 -4.83 1.53
N VAL A 310 -17.41 -4.29 0.81
CA VAL A 310 -18.53 -3.58 1.43
C VAL A 310 -19.50 -4.58 2.06
N PRO A 311 -19.85 -4.44 3.35
CA PRO A 311 -20.83 -5.32 3.98
C PRO A 311 -22.19 -5.33 3.26
N ALA A 312 -22.76 -6.52 3.04
CA ALA A 312 -24.00 -6.70 2.27
C ALA A 312 -25.18 -5.83 2.74
N ARG A 313 -25.27 -5.53 4.04
CA ARG A 313 -26.30 -4.64 4.62
C ARG A 313 -26.23 -3.18 4.11
N LEU A 314 -25.09 -2.78 3.55
CA LEU A 314 -24.84 -1.44 3.01
C LEU A 314 -24.95 -1.41 1.48
N LEU A 315 -25.00 -2.57 0.82
CA LEU A 315 -25.20 -2.64 -0.61
C LEU A 315 -26.69 -2.45 -0.94
N SER A 316 -26.99 -1.70 -1.99
CA SER A 316 -28.32 -1.72 -2.59
C SER A 316 -28.54 -3.07 -3.28
N THR A 317 -29.80 -3.52 -3.37
CA THR A 317 -30.19 -4.82 -3.95
C THR A 317 -29.67 -5.06 -5.36
N ASP A 318 -29.35 -4.00 -6.11
CA ASP A 318 -28.87 -4.07 -7.49
C ASP A 318 -27.36 -4.31 -7.62
N MET A 319 -26.62 -4.37 -6.50
CA MET A 319 -25.14 -4.36 -6.48
C MET A 319 -24.50 -5.64 -5.93
N ALA A 320 -25.30 -6.61 -5.50
CA ALA A 320 -24.76 -7.86 -4.96
C ALA A 320 -24.22 -8.75 -6.09
N GLY A 321 -22.90 -8.76 -6.29
CA GLY A 321 -22.22 -9.76 -7.13
C GLY A 321 -21.95 -9.38 -8.59
N VAL A 322 -21.98 -8.08 -8.94
CA VAL A 322 -21.63 -7.60 -10.29
C VAL A 322 -20.20 -7.06 -10.28
N PHE A 323 -19.35 -7.49 -11.22
CA PHE A 323 -18.05 -6.87 -11.48
C PHE A 323 -18.28 -5.39 -11.85
N THR A 324 -17.78 -4.48 -11.02
CA THR A 324 -17.94 -3.04 -11.25
C THR A 324 -16.70 -2.47 -11.89
N CYS A 325 -16.84 -1.84 -13.06
CA CYS A 325 -15.77 -1.01 -13.62
C CYS A 325 -15.49 0.20 -12.70
N PRO A 326 -14.27 0.79 -12.73
CA PRO A 326 -13.91 1.90 -11.84
C PRO A 326 -14.91 3.09 -11.82
N PRO A 327 -15.51 3.54 -12.95
CA PRO A 327 -16.52 4.59 -12.92
C PRO A 327 -17.81 4.19 -12.18
N ALA A 328 -18.26 2.95 -12.31
CA ALA A 328 -19.41 2.44 -11.55
C ALA A 328 -19.08 2.29 -10.06
N ALA A 329 -17.83 1.94 -9.76
CA ALA A 329 -17.34 1.85 -8.40
C ALA A 329 -17.28 3.22 -7.72
N LEU A 330 -16.87 4.26 -8.45
CA LEU A 330 -16.88 5.65 -8.01
C LEU A 330 -18.30 6.12 -7.67
N ASP A 331 -19.28 5.88 -8.55
CA ASP A 331 -20.68 6.26 -8.29
C ASP A 331 -21.25 5.56 -7.05
N SER A 332 -21.04 4.25 -6.97
CA SER A 332 -21.50 3.43 -5.85
C SER A 332 -20.83 3.83 -4.53
N GLY A 333 -19.54 4.17 -4.59
CA GLY A 333 -18.75 4.64 -3.45
C GLY A 333 -19.25 5.96 -2.89
N VAL A 334 -19.54 6.96 -3.73
CA VAL A 334 -20.08 8.25 -3.27
C VAL A 334 -21.46 8.07 -2.65
N GLY A 335 -22.34 7.28 -3.28
CA GLY A 335 -23.66 6.97 -2.73
C GLY A 335 -23.60 6.16 -1.43
N LEU A 336 -22.59 5.29 -1.27
CA LEU A 336 -22.31 4.59 -0.01
C LEU A 336 -21.85 5.57 1.07
N LEU A 337 -20.92 6.48 0.77
CA LEU A 337 -20.44 7.49 1.71
C LEU A 337 -21.57 8.39 2.22
N CYS A 338 -22.50 8.82 1.35
CA CYS A 338 -23.69 9.56 1.77
C CYS A 338 -24.53 8.78 2.80
N ARG A 339 -24.77 7.50 2.57
CA ARG A 339 -25.49 6.62 3.51
C ARG A 339 -24.72 6.40 4.81
N LEU A 340 -23.39 6.37 4.74
CA LEU A 340 -22.54 6.29 5.93
C LEU A 340 -22.64 7.55 6.78
N PHE A 341 -22.69 8.75 6.19
CA PHE A 341 -22.94 9.98 6.97
C PHE A 341 -24.29 9.96 7.70
N GLU A 342 -25.34 9.42 7.07
CA GLU A 342 -26.63 9.20 7.74
C GLU A 342 -26.50 8.21 8.89
N MET A 343 -25.80 7.10 8.68
CA MET A 343 -25.55 6.08 9.70
C MET A 343 -24.75 6.60 10.90
N TRP A 344 -23.76 7.45 10.65
CA TRP A 344 -22.92 8.06 11.69
C TRP A 344 -23.61 9.23 12.39
N GLY A 345 -24.75 9.71 11.89
CA GLY A 345 -25.41 10.91 12.40
C GLY A 345 -24.67 12.21 12.04
N GLU A 346 -23.78 12.17 11.05
CA GLU A 346 -22.86 13.25 10.67
C GLU A 346 -23.23 13.85 9.31
N VAL A 347 -24.53 13.96 9.01
CA VAL A 347 -25.03 14.40 7.70
C VAL A 347 -24.59 15.83 7.38
N GLN A 348 -24.70 16.76 8.34
CA GLN A 348 -24.28 18.15 8.13
C GLN A 348 -22.78 18.24 7.83
N ALA A 349 -21.95 17.58 8.64
CA ALA A 349 -20.51 17.53 8.41
C ALA A 349 -20.16 16.89 7.05
N GLY A 350 -20.89 15.84 6.66
CA GLY A 350 -20.77 15.21 5.36
C GLY A 350 -21.12 16.13 4.20
N ILE A 351 -22.23 16.88 4.27
CA ILE A 351 -22.60 17.87 3.24
C ILE A 351 -21.50 18.92 3.10
N LEU A 352 -20.95 19.43 4.20
CA LEU A 352 -19.88 20.43 4.16
C LEU A 352 -18.59 19.86 3.55
N ALA A 353 -18.18 18.66 3.96
CA ALA A 353 -17.00 18.00 3.43
C ALA A 353 -17.10 17.73 1.91
N LEU A 354 -18.23 17.17 1.47
CA LEU A 354 -18.47 16.89 0.05
C LEU A 354 -18.60 18.19 -0.77
N THR A 355 -19.12 19.26 -0.18
CA THR A 355 -19.19 20.59 -0.84
C THR A 355 -17.79 21.20 -1.00
N GLN A 356 -16.89 21.01 -0.02
CA GLN A 356 -15.49 21.39 -0.16
C GLN A 356 -14.81 20.59 -1.28
N TRP A 357 -15.09 19.30 -1.41
CA TRP A 357 -14.58 18.50 -2.53
C TRP A 357 -15.12 18.98 -3.88
N LEU A 358 -16.40 19.41 -3.92
CA LEU A 358 -17.03 19.97 -5.11
C LEU A 358 -16.35 21.28 -5.55
N LEU A 359 -15.95 22.13 -4.60
CA LEU A 359 -15.19 23.35 -4.89
C LEU A 359 -13.78 23.09 -5.45
N GLY A 360 -13.22 21.90 -5.18
CA GLY A 360 -11.84 21.55 -5.52
C GLY A 360 -10.81 22.28 -4.65
N GLU A 361 -9.58 21.79 -4.67
CA GLU A 361 -8.47 22.39 -3.90
C GLU A 361 -8.10 23.77 -4.44
N ASP A 362 -7.55 24.62 -3.57
CA ASP A 362 -6.97 25.88 -3.96
C ASP A 362 -5.66 25.57 -4.69
N GLU A 363 -5.67 25.73 -6.02
CA GLU A 363 -4.48 25.66 -6.87
C GLU A 363 -3.51 26.80 -6.50
N HIS A 364 -2.84 26.71 -5.36
CA HIS A 364 -1.74 27.61 -4.98
C HIS A 364 -0.39 27.19 -5.58
N SER A 365 -0.35 26.13 -6.39
CA SER A 365 0.76 25.75 -7.27
C SER A 365 0.76 26.59 -8.57
N GLN A 366 0.46 27.89 -8.45
CA GLN A 366 0.22 28.82 -9.54
C GLN A 366 1.48 29.32 -10.27
N ASP A 367 2.69 28.95 -9.83
CA ASP A 367 3.95 29.39 -10.45
C ASP A 367 4.68 28.29 -11.27
N ALA A 368 4.26 27.03 -11.20
CA ALA A 368 4.92 25.94 -11.94
C ALA A 368 4.31 25.75 -13.34
N ALA A 369 2.98 25.76 -13.46
CA ALA A 369 2.29 25.50 -14.73
C ALA A 369 2.43 26.62 -15.78
N VAL A 370 2.74 27.86 -15.34
CA VAL A 370 2.99 28.98 -16.26
C VAL A 370 4.37 28.87 -16.92
N ASN A 371 5.34 28.20 -16.27
CA ASN A 371 6.68 28.00 -16.83
C ASN A 371 6.74 26.84 -17.83
N GLU A 372 6.01 25.74 -17.62
CA GLU A 372 5.99 24.62 -18.57
C GLU A 372 5.29 24.99 -19.88
N ALA A 373 4.19 25.75 -19.83
CA ALA A 373 3.46 26.19 -21.02
C ALA A 373 4.25 27.19 -21.91
N SER A 374 5.31 27.80 -21.39
CA SER A 374 6.18 28.72 -22.16
C SER A 374 7.40 28.04 -22.79
N SER A 375 7.61 26.75 -22.52
CA SER A 375 8.82 26.00 -22.92
C SER A 375 8.56 24.85 -23.90
N LEU A 376 7.30 24.59 -24.25
CA LEU A 376 6.95 23.58 -25.24
C LEU A 376 6.97 24.23 -26.62
N ASP A 377 8.03 23.94 -27.37
CA ASP A 377 8.14 24.20 -28.81
C ASP A 377 6.92 23.58 -29.51
N ASP A 378 6.15 24.40 -30.22
CA ASP A 378 4.81 24.11 -30.77
C ASP A 378 4.76 23.01 -31.86
N ASP A 379 5.83 22.26 -32.10
CA ASP A 379 5.96 21.41 -33.29
C ASP A 379 5.97 19.88 -33.06
N ASP A 380 5.98 19.35 -31.82
CA ASP A 380 6.16 17.89 -31.59
C ASP A 380 4.99 17.12 -30.95
N PHE A 381 3.85 17.75 -30.64
CA PHE A 381 2.70 17.06 -29.99
C PHE A 381 1.46 16.89 -30.88
N LEU A 382 1.64 16.41 -32.11
CA LEU A 382 0.53 16.16 -33.04
C LEU A 382 -0.24 14.84 -32.78
N PHE A 383 0.19 14.04 -31.80
CA PHE A 383 -0.44 12.76 -31.42
C PHE A 383 -0.60 12.56 -29.91
N GLU A 384 -0.58 13.62 -29.10
CA GLU A 384 -1.13 13.53 -27.76
C GLU A 384 -2.66 13.48 -27.82
N LYS A 385 -3.23 12.56 -27.05
CA LYS A 385 -4.66 12.25 -26.96
C LYS A 385 -5.46 13.55 -26.74
N GLY A 386 -6.08 14.06 -27.80
CA GLY A 386 -6.59 15.44 -27.88
C GLY A 386 -7.10 16.06 -26.58
N ASP A 387 -6.53 17.23 -26.25
CA ASP A 387 -6.67 18.01 -25.01
C ASP A 387 -8.12 18.28 -24.54
N LEU A 388 -9.09 18.09 -25.42
CA LEU A 388 -10.52 18.12 -25.12
C LEU A 388 -10.97 16.99 -24.18
N ASN A 389 -10.27 15.84 -24.16
CA ASN A 389 -10.61 14.70 -23.30
C ASN A 389 -10.13 14.87 -21.84
N LEU A 390 -9.17 15.75 -21.56
CA LEU A 390 -8.61 15.95 -20.21
C LEU A 390 -9.66 16.47 -19.21
N TRP A 391 -10.68 17.18 -19.70
CA TRP A 391 -11.68 17.84 -18.85
C TRP A 391 -13.00 17.06 -18.71
N ALA A 392 -13.16 15.96 -19.44
CA ALA A 392 -14.39 15.17 -19.41
C ALA A 392 -14.61 14.47 -18.06
N GLU A 393 -13.58 13.81 -17.52
CA GLU A 393 -13.64 13.10 -16.23
C GLU A 393 -13.88 14.06 -15.06
N PRO A 394 -13.16 15.20 -14.91
CA PRO A 394 -13.45 16.18 -13.87
C PRO A 394 -14.87 16.74 -13.89
N ILE A 395 -15.45 16.98 -15.08
CA ILE A 395 -16.83 17.45 -15.22
C ILE A 395 -17.82 16.36 -14.79
N GLN A 396 -17.57 15.10 -15.16
CA GLN A 396 -18.40 13.97 -14.75
C GLN A 396 -18.38 13.78 -13.23
N TRP A 397 -17.19 13.86 -12.61
CA TRP A 397 -17.02 13.83 -11.16
C TRP A 397 -17.86 14.92 -10.46
N VAL A 398 -17.76 16.16 -10.92
CA VAL A 398 -18.50 17.31 -10.36
C VAL A 398 -20.01 17.09 -10.42
N LYS A 399 -20.53 16.59 -11.56
CA LYS A 399 -21.96 16.28 -11.73
C LYS A 399 -22.42 15.13 -10.83
N LEU A 400 -21.60 14.07 -10.73
CA LEU A 400 -21.86 12.91 -9.89
C LEU A 400 -21.93 13.30 -8.41
N LEU A 401 -20.93 14.06 -7.95
CA LEU A 401 -20.86 14.55 -6.57
C LEU A 401 -22.03 15.46 -6.24
N HIS A 402 -22.37 16.42 -7.13
CA HIS A 402 -23.53 17.30 -6.95
C HIS A 402 -24.86 16.51 -6.87
N ARG A 403 -25.04 15.47 -7.68
CA ARG A 403 -26.25 14.62 -7.65
C ARG A 403 -26.43 13.92 -6.30
N HIS A 404 -25.36 13.34 -5.76
CA HIS A 404 -25.39 12.67 -4.45
C HIS A 404 -25.55 13.65 -3.30
N LEU A 405 -24.87 14.80 -3.36
CA LEU A 405 -25.08 15.92 -2.43
C LEU A 405 -26.53 16.38 -2.41
N GLY A 406 -27.14 16.59 -3.58
CA GLY A 406 -28.55 16.95 -3.70
C GLY A 406 -29.47 15.93 -3.04
N SER A 407 -29.18 14.64 -3.19
CA SER A 407 -29.94 13.55 -2.57
C SER A 407 -29.77 13.53 -1.04
N LEU A 408 -28.56 13.75 -0.54
CA LEU A 408 -28.25 13.81 0.89
C LEU A 408 -28.92 15.02 1.58
N ILE A 409 -28.99 16.17 0.89
CA ILE A 409 -29.72 17.35 1.40
C ILE A 409 -31.22 17.05 1.49
N LEU A 410 -31.78 16.28 0.55
CA LEU A 410 -33.20 15.91 0.57
C LEU A 410 -33.55 15.03 1.77
N THR A 411 -32.66 14.11 2.16
CA THR A 411 -32.84 13.21 3.30
C THR A 411 -32.53 13.86 4.65
N PHE A 412 -31.75 14.94 4.66
CA PHE A 412 -31.53 15.77 5.84
C PHE A 412 -32.86 16.31 6.39
N LYS A 413 -33.21 15.88 7.61
CA LYS A 413 -34.38 16.33 8.36
C LYS A 413 -33.96 17.48 9.27
N ASP A 414 -34.84 18.48 9.46
CA ASP A 414 -34.70 19.66 10.34
C ASP A 414 -34.64 19.32 11.84
N THR A 415 -34.07 18.16 12.21
CA THR A 415 -34.11 17.60 13.56
C THR A 415 -33.02 18.13 14.48
N GLN A 416 -32.11 18.98 14.01
CA GLN A 416 -31.13 19.67 14.84
C GLN A 416 -31.06 21.14 14.44
N GLU A 417 -31.28 22.05 15.40
CA GLU A 417 -30.89 23.45 15.23
C GLU A 417 -29.39 23.49 14.90
N PRO A 418 -28.97 24.19 13.83
CA PRO A 418 -27.56 24.31 13.52
C PRO A 418 -26.86 24.96 14.72
N GLY A 419 -25.91 24.25 15.33
CA GLY A 419 -24.99 24.88 16.27
C GLY A 419 -24.30 26.06 15.60
N SER A 420 -24.02 27.14 16.34
CA SER A 420 -23.41 28.37 15.79
C SER A 420 -22.15 28.08 14.95
N ALA A 421 -21.35 27.10 15.36
CA ALA A 421 -20.16 26.66 14.64
C ALA A 421 -20.43 26.08 13.23
N GLY A 422 -21.58 25.42 13.03
CA GLY A 422 -21.96 24.87 11.72
C GLY A 422 -22.38 25.97 10.75
N LEU A 423 -23.07 27.01 11.23
CA LEU A 423 -23.46 28.15 10.42
C LEU A 423 -22.25 29.00 10.00
N ASP A 424 -21.27 29.16 10.90
CA ASP A 424 -20.01 29.82 10.60
C ASP A 424 -19.23 29.10 9.48
N GLN A 425 -19.17 27.76 9.54
CA GLN A 425 -18.51 26.95 8.51
C GLN A 425 -19.25 27.01 7.16
N VAL A 426 -20.59 26.98 7.16
CA VAL A 426 -21.41 27.19 5.96
C VAL A 426 -21.11 28.54 5.33
N ASN A 427 -21.06 29.61 6.13
CA ASN A 427 -20.76 30.95 5.67
C ASN A 427 -19.35 31.08 5.11
N GLN A 428 -18.36 30.46 5.75
CA GLN A 428 -16.98 30.42 5.26
C GLN A 428 -16.90 29.77 3.88
N ILE A 429 -17.45 28.56 3.72
CA ILE A 429 -17.44 27.83 2.44
C ILE A 429 -18.21 28.63 1.37
N HIS A 430 -19.32 29.26 1.74
CA HIS A 430 -20.09 30.10 0.83
C HIS A 430 -19.29 31.31 0.34
N THR A 431 -18.59 32.04 1.23
CA THR A 431 -17.74 33.16 0.83
C THR A 431 -16.60 32.73 -0.10
N LEU A 432 -16.00 31.57 0.16
CA LEU A 432 -14.97 30.98 -0.71
C LEU A 432 -15.56 30.65 -2.10
N ALA A 433 -16.72 30.00 -2.14
CA ALA A 433 -17.41 29.66 -3.38
C ALA A 433 -17.77 30.92 -4.20
N GLN A 434 -18.28 31.96 -3.56
CA GLN A 434 -18.57 33.24 -4.22
C GLN A 434 -17.30 33.90 -4.78
N SER A 435 -16.21 33.90 -4.00
CA SER A 435 -14.93 34.44 -4.45
C SER A 435 -14.39 33.69 -5.68
N LYS A 436 -14.42 32.35 -5.66
CA LYS A 436 -14.02 31.50 -6.80
C LYS A 436 -14.90 31.72 -8.04
N ALA A 437 -16.22 31.87 -7.86
CA ALA A 437 -17.14 32.14 -8.96
C ALA A 437 -16.85 33.50 -9.62
N LEU A 438 -16.68 34.55 -8.81
CA LEU A 438 -16.42 35.91 -9.30
C LEU A 438 -15.05 36.00 -10.00
N SER A 439 -14.00 35.45 -9.40
CA SER A 439 -12.66 35.50 -10.00
C SER A 439 -12.58 34.68 -11.30
N SER A 440 -13.24 33.53 -11.36
CA SER A 440 -13.30 32.72 -12.57
C SER A 440 -14.10 33.40 -13.68
N GLN A 441 -15.23 34.06 -13.35
CA GLN A 441 -16.01 34.84 -14.31
C GLN A 441 -15.20 36.02 -14.86
N GLN A 442 -14.53 36.78 -14.00
CA GLN A 442 -13.68 37.90 -14.42
C GLN A 442 -12.55 37.44 -15.34
N ALA A 443 -11.93 36.30 -15.03
CA ALA A 443 -10.90 35.72 -15.88
C ALA A 443 -11.45 35.26 -17.23
N LEU A 444 -12.62 34.61 -17.27
CA LEU A 444 -13.30 34.22 -18.51
C LEU A 444 -13.66 35.44 -19.37
N ASP A 445 -14.17 36.51 -18.77
CA ASP A 445 -14.53 37.76 -19.46
C ASP A 445 -13.29 38.48 -20.03
N SER A 446 -12.11 38.24 -19.46
CA SER A 446 -10.83 38.80 -19.93
C SER A 446 -10.19 38.01 -21.07
N LEU A 447 -10.65 36.78 -21.34
CA LEU A 447 -10.13 35.97 -22.44
C LEU A 447 -10.56 36.57 -23.79
N PRO A 448 -9.69 36.49 -24.82
CA PRO A 448 -10.06 36.94 -26.15
C PRO A 448 -11.24 36.13 -26.69
N ALA A 449 -12.09 36.77 -27.50
CA ALA A 449 -13.22 36.11 -28.15
C ALA A 449 -12.72 35.04 -29.14
N LEU A 450 -12.58 33.81 -28.66
CA LEU A 450 -12.17 32.66 -29.46
C LEU A 450 -13.41 31.97 -30.06
N PRO A 451 -13.31 31.44 -31.30
CA PRO A 451 -14.32 30.53 -31.83
C PRO A 451 -14.50 29.33 -30.87
N GLN A 452 -15.72 28.81 -30.73
CA GLN A 452 -16.05 27.68 -29.83
C GLN A 452 -15.19 26.41 -30.06
N PHE A 453 -14.55 26.28 -31.23
CA PHE A 453 -13.67 25.17 -31.58
C PHE A 453 -12.19 25.39 -31.19
N CYS A 454 -11.83 26.57 -30.70
CA CYS A 454 -10.48 26.96 -30.29
C CYS A 454 -10.37 27.17 -28.78
N CYS A 455 -11.27 26.58 -27.98
CA CYS A 455 -11.21 26.68 -26.51
C CYS A 455 -9.84 26.23 -26.01
N THR A 456 -9.08 27.16 -25.45
CA THR A 456 -7.78 26.88 -24.84
C THR A 456 -7.96 26.06 -23.56
N ILE A 457 -6.89 25.38 -23.13
CA ILE A 457 -6.82 24.67 -21.84
C ILE A 457 -7.25 25.60 -20.69
N GLU A 458 -6.85 26.88 -20.75
CA GLU A 458 -7.25 27.91 -19.77
C GLU A 458 -8.77 28.14 -19.74
N HIS A 459 -9.44 28.20 -20.90
CA HIS A 459 -10.90 28.36 -20.95
C HIS A 459 -11.61 27.16 -20.32
N ALA A 460 -11.19 25.93 -20.62
CA ALA A 460 -11.78 24.72 -20.04
C ALA A 460 -11.60 24.65 -18.52
N ARG A 461 -10.40 24.98 -18.02
CA ARG A 461 -10.08 25.08 -16.58
C ARG A 461 -10.94 26.10 -15.86
N LEU A 462 -11.03 27.33 -16.40
CA LEU A 462 -11.84 28.39 -15.79
C LEU A 462 -13.33 28.07 -15.81
N THR A 463 -13.83 27.46 -16.89
CA THR A 463 -15.21 27.00 -17.00
C THR A 463 -15.52 25.93 -15.94
N LEU A 464 -14.62 24.96 -15.74
CA LEU A 464 -14.77 23.94 -14.69
C LEU A 464 -14.79 24.57 -13.29
N ARG A 465 -13.87 25.48 -13.00
CA ARG A 465 -13.83 26.20 -11.72
C ARG A 465 -15.10 26.99 -11.45
N GLN A 466 -15.61 27.68 -12.47
CA GLN A 466 -16.87 28.40 -12.37
C GLN A 466 -18.04 27.45 -12.11
N GLN A 467 -18.11 26.33 -12.84
CA GLN A 467 -19.17 25.34 -12.66
C GLN A 467 -19.15 24.72 -11.26
N ARG A 468 -17.96 24.37 -10.75
CA ARG A 468 -17.76 23.88 -9.37
C ARG A 468 -18.29 24.87 -8.34
N ALA A 469 -17.91 26.15 -8.48
CA ALA A 469 -18.34 27.21 -7.59
C ALA A 469 -19.87 27.43 -7.63
N ALA A 470 -20.47 27.42 -8.82
CA ALA A 470 -21.92 27.58 -8.99
C ALA A 470 -22.71 26.45 -8.33
N LEU A 471 -22.31 25.19 -8.55
CA LEU A 471 -22.98 24.03 -7.94
C LEU A 471 -22.79 23.98 -6.41
N ALA A 472 -21.64 24.41 -5.91
CA ALA A 472 -21.41 24.52 -4.47
C ALA A 472 -22.30 25.59 -3.83
N LEU A 473 -22.47 26.76 -4.47
CA LEU A 473 -23.39 27.79 -4.00
C LEU A 473 -24.83 27.29 -3.99
N GLU A 474 -25.27 26.59 -5.05
CA GLU A 474 -26.60 25.99 -5.11
C GLU A 474 -26.85 25.02 -3.94
N VAL A 475 -25.88 24.17 -3.60
CA VAL A 475 -25.94 23.25 -2.46
C VAL A 475 -26.04 24.00 -1.13
N LEU A 476 -25.20 25.03 -0.92
CA LEU A 476 -25.17 25.80 0.32
C LEU A 476 -26.44 26.62 0.53
N ASP A 477 -27.01 27.18 -0.54
CA ASP A 477 -28.26 27.92 -0.48
C ASP A 477 -29.44 27.02 -0.13
N ARG A 478 -29.49 25.80 -0.70
CA ARG A 478 -30.48 24.79 -0.32
C ARG A 478 -30.35 24.35 1.14
N LEU A 479 -29.12 24.23 1.64
CA LEU A 479 -28.86 23.89 3.03
C LEU A 479 -29.34 25.01 3.98
N ARG A 480 -29.06 26.27 3.64
CA ARG A 480 -29.53 27.45 4.41
C ARG A 480 -31.05 27.61 4.44
N GLN A 481 -31.75 27.16 3.40
CA GLN A 481 -33.21 27.22 3.35
C GLN A 481 -33.89 26.17 4.24
N ARG A 482 -33.17 25.12 4.64
CA ARG A 482 -33.65 24.04 5.50
C ARG A 482 -33.20 24.17 6.95
N SER A 483 -32.05 24.79 7.19
CA SER A 483 -31.60 25.23 8.53
C SER A 483 -32.45 26.37 9.05
#